data_AF-A0A8T1C8L8-F1
#
_entry.id   AF-A0A8T1C8L8-F1
#
_cell.length_a   1.000
_cell.length_b   1.000
_cell.length_c   1.000
_cell.angle_alpha   90.00
_cell.angle_beta   90.00
_cell.angle_gamma   90.00
#
_symmetry.space_group_name_H-M   'P 1'
#
loop_
_entity.id
_entity.type
_entity.pdbx_description
1 polymer ?
#
loop_
_entity_poly.entity_id
_entity_poly.type
_entity_poly.pdbx_seq_one_letter_code
_entity_poly.pdbx_strand_id
1 'polypeptide(L)'
;MDRWHASYQHLLEQAEDLEQLFPSAPEWYLPDEERSSLFSCLIHGLGTGRDDFVADLTDYMATLEDLERLVDATYLDNIQHCEADPGELELYASSKFYNWNIEVKTVNTDCKVVSTFIYSVEEPDKVVQLAPSGSFFAVTTCFSTNR
;
A
#
# COMPACT_ATOMS: atom_id res chain seq x y z
N MET A 1 6.86 -9.73 15.58
CA MET A 1 5.75 -10.65 15.95
C MET A 1 4.77 -10.05 16.97
N ASP A 2 5.17 -9.57 18.16
CA ASP A 2 4.21 -9.15 19.21
C ASP A 2 3.51 -7.80 18.98
N ARG A 3 4.19 -6.83 18.36
CA ARG A 3 3.63 -5.48 18.10
C ARG A 3 2.51 -5.49 17.06
N TRP A 4 2.63 -6.35 16.05
CA TRP A 4 1.66 -6.50 14.97
C TRP A 4 0.41 -7.25 15.43
N HIS A 5 0.59 -8.33 16.20
CA HIS A 5 -0.52 -8.98 16.89
C HIS A 5 -1.30 -7.95 17.70
N ALA A 6 -0.65 -7.13 18.54
CA ALA A 6 -1.35 -6.10 19.31
C ALA A 6 -2.11 -5.05 18.44
N SER A 7 -1.51 -4.58 17.34
CA SER A 7 -2.13 -3.60 16.44
C SER A 7 -3.35 -4.15 15.68
N TYR A 8 -3.47 -5.47 15.50
CA TYR A 8 -4.59 -6.10 14.78
C TYR A 8 -5.40 -7.08 15.66
N GLN A 9 -5.08 -7.27 16.95
CA GLN A 9 -5.79 -8.22 17.83
C GLN A 9 -7.22 -7.76 18.11
N HIS A 10 -7.43 -6.44 18.19
CA HIS A 10 -8.72 -5.83 18.44
C HIS A 10 -9.67 -5.93 17.23
N LEU A 11 -9.17 -6.35 16.07
CA LEU A 11 -9.87 -6.44 14.80
C LEU A 11 -10.54 -7.81 14.57
N LEU A 12 -10.47 -8.73 15.54
CA LEU A 12 -10.95 -10.11 15.42
C LEU A 12 -12.34 -10.36 16.04
N GLU A 13 -12.97 -9.37 16.67
CA GLU A 13 -14.22 -9.56 17.43
C GLU A 13 -15.44 -8.85 16.81
N GLN A 14 -16.16 -9.59 15.97
CA GLN A 14 -17.59 -9.48 15.61
C GLN A 14 -18.09 -8.24 14.82
N ALA A 15 -18.66 -8.46 13.63
CA ALA A 15 -20.08 -8.20 13.32
C ALA A 15 -20.41 -8.42 11.82
N GLU A 16 -21.70 -8.59 11.57
CA GLU A 16 -22.33 -9.09 10.34
C GLU A 16 -22.67 -7.92 9.38
N ASP A 17 -22.56 -8.11 8.05
CA ASP A 17 -23.07 -7.28 6.94
C ASP A 17 -22.24 -6.14 6.28
N LEU A 18 -20.96 -5.93 6.61
CA LEU A 18 -20.03 -5.18 5.72
C LEU A 18 -18.92 -6.12 5.25
N GLU A 19 -18.27 -5.82 4.10
CA GLU A 19 -17.11 -6.60 3.64
C GLU A 19 -16.09 -6.64 4.78
N GLN A 20 -15.94 -7.84 5.36
CA GLN A 20 -15.07 -8.05 6.49
C GLN A 20 -13.69 -8.40 5.94
N LEU A 21 -12.72 -7.55 6.25
CA LEU A 21 -11.35 -7.74 5.82
C LEU A 21 -10.63 -8.51 6.93
N PHE A 22 -10.22 -9.75 6.65
CA PHE A 22 -9.41 -10.54 7.59
C PHE A 22 -7.96 -10.59 7.10
N PRO A 23 -7.13 -9.58 7.41
CA PRO A 23 -5.72 -9.62 7.06
C PRO A 23 -5.02 -10.67 7.93
N SER A 24 -5.00 -11.90 7.44
CA SER A 24 -4.28 -13.02 8.05
C SER A 24 -3.34 -13.66 7.03
N ALA A 25 -2.14 -14.00 7.47
CA ALA A 25 -1.24 -14.84 6.68
C ALA A 25 -1.88 -16.24 6.49
N PRO A 26 -1.75 -16.89 5.32
CA PRO A 26 -0.79 -16.58 4.25
C PRO A 26 -1.31 -15.67 3.12
N GLU A 27 -2.57 -15.23 3.14
CA GLU A 27 -3.17 -14.48 2.02
C GLU A 27 -2.72 -13.01 1.96
N TRP A 28 -2.37 -12.43 3.10
CA TRP A 28 -1.87 -11.07 3.22
C TRP A 28 -0.40 -11.07 3.61
N TYR A 29 0.38 -10.23 2.94
CA TYR A 29 1.73 -9.90 3.36
C TYR A 29 1.69 -8.80 4.42
N LEU A 30 2.40 -9.05 5.51
CA LEU A 30 2.43 -8.23 6.71
C LEU A 30 3.89 -7.79 6.95
N PRO A 31 4.22 -6.51 6.73
CA PRO A 31 5.58 -6.02 6.91
C PRO A 31 5.96 -5.92 8.39
N ASP A 32 7.23 -6.16 8.68
CA ASP A 32 7.78 -6.16 10.04
C ASP A 32 8.04 -4.75 10.59
N GLU A 33 8.24 -3.76 9.72
CA GLU A 33 8.63 -2.40 10.07
C GLU A 33 7.61 -1.35 9.58
N GLU A 34 7.27 -0.43 10.47
CA GLU A 34 6.21 0.57 10.29
C GLU A 34 6.50 1.54 9.15
N ARG A 35 7.68 2.17 9.17
CA ARG A 35 8.08 3.20 8.20
C ARG A 35 8.26 2.67 6.78
N SER A 36 8.74 1.44 6.66
CA SER A 36 8.92 0.77 5.37
C SER A 36 7.71 -0.09 4.99
N SER A 37 6.62 -0.06 5.76
CA SER A 37 5.49 -0.96 5.58
C SER A 37 4.81 -0.79 4.22
N LEU A 38 4.64 0.45 3.75
CA LEU A 38 4.07 0.72 2.44
C LEU A 38 4.95 0.18 1.31
N PHE A 39 6.24 0.51 1.32
CA PHE A 39 7.16 0.06 0.27
C PHE A 39 7.35 -1.45 0.30
N SER A 40 7.45 -2.06 1.48
CA SER A 40 7.49 -3.51 1.63
C SER A 40 6.23 -4.16 1.05
N CYS A 41 5.06 -3.56 1.26
CA CYS A 41 3.80 -3.99 0.66
C CYS A 41 3.83 -3.89 -0.88
N LEU A 42 4.28 -2.76 -1.44
CA LEU A 42 4.34 -2.57 -2.89
C LEU A 42 5.37 -3.51 -3.55
N ILE A 43 6.55 -3.70 -2.92
CA ILE A 43 7.58 -4.65 -3.36
C ILE A 43 7.05 -6.09 -3.30
N HIS A 44 6.35 -6.46 -2.24
CA HIS A 44 5.68 -7.77 -2.21
C HIS A 44 4.63 -7.89 -3.31
N GLY A 45 3.91 -6.80 -3.61
CA GLY A 45 2.99 -6.69 -4.74
C GLY A 45 3.63 -7.00 -6.10
N LEU A 46 4.91 -6.67 -6.29
CA LEU A 46 5.66 -6.95 -7.52
C LEU A 46 5.95 -8.45 -7.69
N GLY A 47 6.07 -9.21 -6.59
CA GLY A 47 6.45 -10.62 -6.60
C GLY A 47 7.94 -10.86 -6.89
N THR A 48 8.75 -9.80 -7.03
CA THR A 48 10.20 -9.86 -7.19
C THR A 48 10.86 -8.84 -6.25
N GLY A 49 11.91 -9.26 -5.55
CA GLY A 49 12.72 -8.34 -4.76
C GLY A 49 13.47 -7.39 -5.68
N ARG A 50 13.18 -6.09 -5.58
CA ARG A 50 13.84 -5.04 -6.38
C ARG A 50 14.49 -4.05 -5.42
N ASP A 51 15.81 -4.13 -5.32
CA ASP A 51 16.61 -3.33 -4.39
C ASP A 51 16.54 -1.82 -4.72
N ASP A 52 16.32 -1.48 -6.00
CA ASP A 52 16.23 -0.10 -6.47
C ASP A 52 14.79 0.45 -6.49
N PHE A 53 13.82 -0.25 -5.90
CA PHE A 53 12.39 0.10 -5.97
C PHE A 53 12.11 1.56 -5.58
N VAL A 54 12.64 2.00 -4.43
CA VAL A 54 12.35 3.33 -3.88
C VAL A 54 13.01 4.40 -4.74
N ALA A 55 14.25 4.15 -5.20
CA ALA A 55 14.98 5.08 -6.06
C ALA A 55 14.28 5.28 -7.42
N ASP A 56 13.88 4.18 -8.07
CA ASP A 56 13.15 4.22 -9.34
C ASP A 56 11.82 4.97 -9.21
N LEU A 57 11.11 4.78 -8.09
CA LEU A 57 9.85 5.45 -7.81
C LEU A 57 10.06 6.95 -7.57
N THR A 58 11.04 7.35 -6.77
CA THR A 58 11.33 8.77 -6.50
C THR A 58 11.80 9.51 -7.75
N ASP A 59 12.60 8.86 -8.60
CA ASP A 59 13.00 9.41 -9.90
C ASP A 59 11.78 9.60 -10.80
N TYR A 60 10.87 8.62 -10.85
CA TYR A 60 9.64 8.75 -11.61
C TYR A 60 8.75 9.87 -11.07
N MET A 61 8.58 9.98 -9.75
CA MET A 61 7.82 11.05 -9.10
C MET A 61 8.36 12.45 -9.45
N ALA A 62 9.67 12.60 -9.55
CA ALA A 62 10.30 13.86 -9.97
C ALA A 62 9.96 14.25 -11.41
N THR A 63 9.65 13.28 -12.28
CA THR A 63 9.28 13.52 -13.69
C THR A 63 7.78 13.70 -13.90
N LEU A 64 6.96 13.45 -12.88
CA LEU A 64 5.51 13.39 -13.02
C LEU A 64 4.90 14.78 -12.91
N GLU A 65 4.35 15.30 -14.00
CA GLU A 65 3.81 16.67 -14.08
C GLU A 65 2.74 16.93 -13.00
N ASP A 66 1.90 15.93 -12.68
CA ASP A 66 0.86 16.07 -11.65
C ASP A 66 1.45 16.31 -10.24
N LEU A 67 2.72 15.92 -10.02
CA LEU A 67 3.41 16.05 -8.74
C LEU A 67 4.42 17.21 -8.70
N GLU A 68 4.69 17.91 -9.80
CA GLU A 68 5.72 18.97 -9.91
C GLU A 68 5.66 20.03 -8.80
N ARG A 69 4.46 20.31 -8.27
CA ARG A 69 4.24 21.32 -7.21
C ARG A 69 3.91 20.72 -5.84
N LEU A 70 3.85 19.40 -5.76
CA LEU A 70 3.51 18.65 -4.55
C LEU A 70 4.73 17.99 -3.93
N VAL A 71 5.69 17.56 -4.76
CA VAL A 71 6.95 16.98 -4.32
C VAL A 71 8.11 17.90 -4.67
N ASP A 72 9.03 18.06 -3.71
CA ASP A 72 10.30 18.75 -3.94
C ASP A 72 11.47 17.78 -3.73
N ALA A 73 12.67 18.22 -4.08
CA ALA A 73 13.87 17.39 -3.94
C ALA A 73 14.15 16.98 -2.48
N THR A 74 13.73 17.78 -1.50
CA THR A 74 13.92 17.46 -0.07
C THR A 74 12.95 16.35 0.34
N TYR A 75 11.71 16.43 -0.10
CA TYR A 75 10.72 15.39 0.13
C TYR A 75 11.15 14.05 -0.47
N LEU A 76 11.61 14.04 -1.73
CA LEU A 76 12.07 12.83 -2.40
C LEU A 76 13.30 12.22 -1.72
N ASP A 77 14.26 13.05 -1.29
CA ASP A 77 15.43 12.60 -0.53
C ASP A 77 15.03 11.96 0.81
N ASN A 78 14.08 12.58 1.53
CA ASN A 78 13.56 12.03 2.78
C ASN A 78 12.84 10.70 2.56
N ILE A 79 12.06 10.56 1.49
CA ILE A 79 11.38 9.30 1.14
C ILE A 79 12.41 8.20 0.83
N GLN A 80 13.44 8.54 0.04
CA GLN A 80 14.51 7.60 -0.32
C GLN A 80 15.29 7.08 0.89
N HIS A 81 15.48 7.92 1.91
CA HIS A 81 16.20 7.58 3.14
C HIS A 81 15.28 7.08 4.27
N CYS A 82 13.99 6.83 4.00
CA CYS A 82 12.98 6.43 5.00
C CYS A 82 12.86 7.42 6.18
N GLU A 83 13.13 8.70 5.92
CA GLU A 83 13.01 9.82 6.88
C GLU A 83 11.64 10.49 6.82
N ALA A 84 10.90 10.31 5.73
CA ALA A 84 9.50 10.69 5.58
C ALA A 84 8.59 9.45 5.52
N ASP A 85 7.39 9.56 6.10
CA ASP A 85 6.39 8.50 6.03
C ASP A 85 5.71 8.55 4.64
N PRO A 86 5.75 7.44 3.87
CA PRO A 86 5.13 7.40 2.57
C PRO A 86 3.61 7.22 2.67
N GLY A 87 2.87 7.69 1.67
CA GLY A 87 1.41 7.70 1.69
C GLY A 87 0.78 7.86 0.32
N GLU A 88 -0.15 8.82 0.19
CA GLU A 88 -1.00 8.96 -0.99
C GLU A 88 -0.23 9.32 -2.27
N LEU A 89 0.84 10.10 -2.16
CA LEU A 89 1.65 10.52 -3.31
C LEU A 89 2.43 9.33 -3.89
N GLU A 90 3.02 8.51 -3.03
CA GLU A 90 3.74 7.31 -3.42
C GLU A 90 2.78 6.26 -4.01
N LEU A 91 1.56 6.15 -3.46
CA LEU A 91 0.52 5.28 -4.00
C LEU A 91 0.06 5.72 -5.39
N TYR A 92 -0.18 7.02 -5.58
CA TYR A 92 -0.52 7.57 -6.88
C TYR A 92 0.60 7.31 -7.91
N ALA A 93 1.83 7.65 -7.57
CA ALA A 93 2.98 7.42 -8.44
C ALA A 93 3.19 5.93 -8.75
N SER A 94 3.06 5.05 -7.75
CA SER A 94 3.19 3.60 -7.93
C SER A 94 2.12 3.04 -8.86
N SER A 95 0.87 3.52 -8.76
CA SER A 95 -0.22 3.09 -9.65
C SER A 95 0.12 3.38 -11.12
N LYS A 96 0.68 4.56 -11.39
CA LYS A 96 1.07 4.99 -12.75
C LYS A 96 2.34 4.30 -13.23
N PHE A 97 3.35 4.20 -12.36
CA PHE A 97 4.66 3.64 -12.71
C PHE A 97 4.55 2.14 -13.06
N TYR A 98 3.74 1.41 -12.31
CA TYR A 98 3.56 -0.02 -12.50
C TYR A 98 2.33 -0.38 -13.34
N ASN A 99 1.53 0.61 -13.76
CA ASN A 99 0.27 0.41 -14.44
C ASN A 99 -0.69 -0.52 -13.67
N TRP A 100 -0.86 -0.25 -12.38
CA TRP A 100 -1.71 -1.05 -11.47
C TRP A 100 -2.89 -0.26 -10.95
N ASN A 101 -3.99 -0.97 -10.69
CA ASN A 101 -5.02 -0.46 -9.80
C ASN A 101 -4.62 -0.75 -8.37
N ILE A 102 -4.52 0.29 -7.54
CA ILE A 102 -4.24 0.14 -6.12
C ILE A 102 -5.50 0.49 -5.33
N GLU A 103 -6.10 -0.50 -4.67
CA GLU A 103 -7.27 -0.35 -3.83
C GLU A 103 -6.83 -0.21 -2.37
N VAL A 104 -7.06 0.95 -1.77
CA VAL A 104 -6.84 1.21 -0.35
C VAL A 104 -8.16 1.02 0.39
N LYS A 105 -8.26 -0.05 1.18
CA LYS A 105 -9.43 -0.40 1.96
C LYS A 105 -9.24 0.03 3.42
N THR A 106 -9.88 1.14 3.78
CA THR A 106 -9.92 1.61 5.16
C THR A 106 -10.94 0.79 5.95
N VAL A 107 -10.53 0.24 7.08
CA VAL A 107 -11.37 -0.56 7.97
C VAL A 107 -11.70 0.19 9.25
N ASN A 108 -12.85 -0.10 9.86
CA ASN A 108 -13.18 0.37 11.20
C ASN A 108 -12.63 -0.57 12.29
N THR A 109 -12.94 -0.27 13.55
CA THR A 109 -12.58 -1.09 14.72
C THR A 109 -13.11 -2.53 14.65
N ASP A 110 -14.13 -2.77 13.82
CA ASP A 110 -14.78 -4.08 13.64
C ASP A 110 -14.26 -4.81 12.40
N CYS A 111 -13.14 -4.35 11.81
CA CYS A 111 -12.56 -4.91 10.58
C CYS A 111 -13.44 -4.83 9.34
N LYS A 112 -14.45 -3.97 9.38
CA LYS A 112 -15.36 -3.75 8.26
C LYS A 112 -14.80 -2.66 7.37
N VAL A 113 -14.75 -2.91 6.07
CA VAL A 113 -14.36 -1.91 5.09
C VAL A 113 -15.39 -0.77 5.14
N VAL A 114 -14.95 0.40 5.60
CA VAL A 114 -15.76 1.61 5.67
C VAL A 114 -15.56 2.51 4.46
N SER A 115 -14.42 2.37 3.79
CA SER A 115 -14.11 3.13 2.59
C SER A 115 -13.11 2.35 1.73
N THR A 116 -13.31 2.40 0.43
CA THR A 116 -12.35 1.92 -0.56
C THR A 116 -12.00 3.09 -1.46
N PHE A 117 -10.73 3.48 -1.44
CA PHE A 117 -10.18 4.42 -2.40
C PHE A 117 -9.39 3.67 -3.46
N ILE A 118 -9.52 4.03 -4.73
CA ILE A 118 -8.86 3.32 -5.83
C ILE A 118 -8.02 4.31 -6.63
N TYR A 119 -6.71 4.06 -6.67
CA TYR A 119 -5.81 4.67 -7.64
C TYR A 119 -5.92 3.85 -8.93
N SER A 120 -6.79 4.30 -9.84
CA SER A 120 -7.08 3.59 -11.07
C SER A 120 -6.20 4.04 -12.23
N VAL A 121 -5.82 3.09 -13.07
CA VAL A 121 -5.21 3.33 -14.38
C VAL A 121 -6.07 2.75 -15.50
N GLU A 122 -5.89 3.24 -16.72
CA GLU A 122 -6.56 2.68 -17.90
C GLU A 122 -5.88 1.36 -18.25
N GLU A 123 -6.65 0.26 -18.33
CA GLU A 123 -6.15 -1.09 -18.63
C GLU A 123 -5.03 -1.58 -17.66
N PRO A 124 -5.36 -1.79 -16.37
CA PRO A 124 -4.36 -2.18 -15.37
C PRO A 124 -3.81 -3.59 -15.60
N ASP A 125 -2.51 -3.75 -15.46
CA ASP A 125 -1.85 -5.07 -15.50
C ASP A 125 -2.22 -5.94 -14.29
N LYS A 126 -2.51 -5.30 -13.16
CA LYS A 126 -2.79 -5.96 -11.88
C LYS A 126 -3.63 -5.09 -10.95
N VAL A 127 -4.33 -5.74 -10.01
CA VAL A 127 -4.99 -5.08 -8.88
C VAL A 127 -4.28 -5.46 -7.59
N VAL A 128 -3.90 -4.46 -6.79
CA VAL A 128 -3.27 -4.60 -5.48
C VAL A 128 -4.20 -4.03 -4.43
N GLN A 129 -4.46 -4.78 -3.37
CA GLN A 129 -5.29 -4.35 -2.25
C GLN A 129 -4.42 -4.06 -1.04
N LEU A 130 -4.56 -2.86 -0.50
CA LEU A 130 -3.86 -2.37 0.68
C LEU A 130 -4.84 -2.07 1.79
N ALA A 131 -4.49 -2.43 3.01
CA ALA A 131 -5.24 -2.12 4.22
C ALA A 131 -4.36 -1.32 5.19
N PRO A 132 -4.56 0.01 5.30
CA PRO A 132 -3.90 0.82 6.31
C PRO A 132 -4.54 0.58 7.69
N SER A 133 -3.71 0.47 8.73
CA SER A 133 -4.10 0.44 10.14
C SER A 133 -3.14 1.29 10.96
N GLY A 134 -3.57 2.50 11.32
CA GLY A 134 -2.68 3.51 11.90
C GLY A 134 -1.53 3.82 10.94
N SER A 135 -0.29 3.61 11.38
CA SER A 135 0.92 3.81 10.58
C SER A 135 1.39 2.57 9.79
N PHE A 136 0.67 1.44 9.86
CA PHE A 136 1.05 0.20 9.17
C PHE A 136 0.20 -0.03 7.93
N PHE A 137 0.81 -0.61 6.91
CA PHE A 137 0.13 -1.13 5.73
C PHE A 137 0.24 -2.66 5.66
N ALA A 138 -0.82 -3.31 5.23
CA ALA A 138 -0.82 -4.71 4.80
C ALA A 138 -1.25 -4.80 3.33
N VAL A 139 -0.76 -5.80 2.60
CA VAL A 139 -1.07 -5.98 1.18
C VAL A 139 -1.54 -7.39 0.85
N THR A 140 -2.47 -7.49 -0.07
CA THR A 140 -2.72 -8.71 -0.82
C THR A 140 -2.84 -8.39 -2.31
N THR A 141 -2.55 -9.38 -3.14
CA THR A 141 -2.60 -9.21 -4.59
C THR A 141 -3.72 -10.06 -5.15
N CYS A 142 -4.76 -9.43 -5.69
CA CYS A 142 -5.74 -10.11 -6.50
C CYS A 142 -5.17 -10.25 -7.91
N PHE A 143 -4.72 -11.45 -8.27
CA PHE A 143 -4.52 -11.75 -9.67
C PHE A 143 -5.91 -11.76 -10.32
N SER A 144 -6.24 -10.71 -11.07
CA SER A 144 -7.32 -10.78 -12.04
C SER A 144 -6.92 -11.79 -13.11
N THR A 145 -7.16 -13.07 -12.87
CA THR A 145 -7.29 -14.07 -13.94
C THR A 145 -8.52 -13.71 -14.75
N ASN A 146 -8.39 -12.71 -15.64
CA ASN A 146 -9.27 -12.62 -16.79
C ASN A 146 -8.91 -13.78 -17.72
N ARG A 147 -9.74 -14.81 -17.64
CA ARG A 147 -9.76 -15.93 -18.58
C ARG A 147 -10.62 -15.58 -19.78
#